data_AF-A0A2E9UYD7-F1
#
_entry.id   AF-A0A2E9UYD7-F1
#
_cell.length_a   1.000
_cell.length_b   1.000
_cell.length_c   1.000
_cell.angle_alpha   90.00
_cell.angle_beta   90.00
_cell.angle_gamma   90.00
#
_symmetry.space_group_name_H-M   'P 1'
#
loop_
_entity.id
_entity.type
_entity.pdbx_description
1 polymer ?
#
loop_
_entity_poly.entity_id
_entity_poly.type
_entity_poly.pdbx_seq_one_letter_code
_entity_poly.pdbx_strand_id
1 'polypeptide(L)'
;MRKCINFISKLMTGFCLLISGCAQPVSDNPGLTKFSEYTFTTSNQRNLVCEYNGMNTTVRRTDIPHFINLSILKPPIKVRCSKENYWDKVIVLTPIRTFGLLDRLALRQNITIQNINHSKASVGPLSGLPRKLHVVLRKKSFKNADERDLYYAEEATFITKNWNDMASEINKNCQIKKNSHAELSLNTDYAACQKAHEQIQNLLRNDIMRLEIERRGSLVE
;
A
#
# COMPACT_ATOMS: atom_id res chain seq x y z
N MET A 1 -25.35 44.73 7.84
CA MET A 1 -24.44 43.73 7.22
C MET A 1 -23.26 43.38 8.15
N ARG A 2 -23.50 42.63 9.23
CA ARG A 2 -22.40 42.20 10.13
C ARG A 2 -22.59 40.79 10.72
N LYS A 3 -23.60 40.05 10.25
CA LYS A 3 -23.94 38.70 10.77
C LYS A 3 -23.70 37.55 9.80
N CYS A 4 -23.26 37.79 8.56
CA CYS A 4 -22.99 36.71 7.59
C CYS A 4 -21.51 36.25 7.54
N ILE A 5 -20.57 36.98 8.15
CA ILE A 5 -19.14 36.68 8.01
C ILE A 5 -18.68 35.59 8.98
N ASN A 6 -19.36 35.41 10.13
CA ASN A 6 -18.95 34.44 11.14
C ASN A 6 -19.41 33.00 10.87
N PHE A 7 -20.33 32.77 9.93
CA PHE A 7 -20.82 31.43 9.59
C PHE A 7 -19.90 30.72 8.57
N ILE A 8 -19.32 31.47 7.62
CA ILE A 8 -18.40 30.93 6.61
C ILE A 8 -17.04 30.57 7.25
N SER A 9 -16.59 31.33 8.25
CA SER A 9 -15.31 31.07 8.94
C SER A 9 -15.34 29.77 9.76
N LYS A 10 -16.47 29.43 10.39
CA LYS A 10 -16.63 28.16 11.14
C LYS A 10 -16.87 26.94 10.24
N LEU A 11 -17.38 27.12 9.03
CA LEU A 11 -17.54 26.01 8.07
C LEU A 11 -16.20 25.61 7.43
N MET A 12 -15.27 26.56 7.26
CA MET A 12 -13.94 26.31 6.69
C MET A 12 -12.92 25.74 7.68
N THR A 13 -13.16 25.83 8.99
CA THR A 13 -12.31 25.18 10.00
C THR A 13 -12.72 23.74 10.31
N GLY A 14 -13.92 23.30 9.89
CA GLY A 14 -14.41 21.94 10.08
C GLY A 14 -14.01 20.93 8.99
N PHE A 15 -13.44 21.39 7.86
CA PHE A 15 -13.15 20.54 6.71
C PHE A 15 -11.65 20.21 6.53
N CYS A 16 -10.77 20.82 7.33
CA CYS A 16 -9.32 20.59 7.24
C CYS A 16 -8.77 19.51 8.19
N LEU A 17 -9.62 18.77 8.92
CA LEU A 17 -9.21 17.72 9.86
C LEU A 17 -9.48 16.28 9.38
N LEU A 18 -9.94 16.08 8.14
CA LEU A 18 -10.35 14.75 7.62
C LEU A 18 -9.41 14.13 6.58
N ILE A 19 -8.14 14.53 6.51
CA ILE A 19 -7.19 13.92 5.56
C ILE A 19 -5.85 13.61 6.24
N SER A 20 -5.87 12.66 7.16
CA SER A 20 -4.64 11.97 7.55
C SER A 20 -4.87 10.48 7.79
N GLY A 21 -5.54 9.81 6.86
CA GLY A 21 -5.75 8.36 6.98
C GLY A 21 -6.50 7.71 5.83
N CYS A 22 -6.18 8.02 4.57
CA CYS A 22 -6.62 7.28 3.37
C CYS A 22 -5.86 7.81 2.15
N ALA A 23 -4.54 7.64 2.08
CA ALA A 23 -3.80 8.02 0.88
C ALA A 23 -3.96 6.93 -0.18
N GLN A 24 -4.80 7.19 -1.20
CA GLN A 24 -4.83 6.37 -2.40
C GLN A 24 -3.49 6.49 -3.17
N PRO A 25 -2.98 5.41 -3.76
CA PRO A 25 -1.81 5.49 -4.61
C PRO A 25 -2.10 6.35 -5.85
N VAL A 26 -1.26 7.38 -6.08
CA VAL A 26 -1.29 8.24 -7.28
C VAL A 26 -1.37 7.44 -8.61
N SER A 27 -2.10 7.90 -9.62
CA SER A 27 -2.18 7.25 -10.93
C SER A 27 -0.83 7.21 -11.68
N ASP A 28 -0.70 6.26 -12.62
CA ASP A 28 0.49 6.11 -13.47
C ASP A 28 0.63 7.31 -14.42
N ASN A 29 1.76 8.03 -14.35
CA ASN A 29 2.09 9.12 -15.27
C ASN A 29 2.94 8.61 -16.45
N PRO A 30 2.48 8.70 -17.70
CA PRO A 30 3.23 8.22 -18.87
C PRO A 30 4.61 8.86 -19.06
N GLY A 31 4.83 10.07 -18.52
CA GLY A 31 6.14 10.76 -18.55
C GLY A 31 7.26 10.09 -17.73
N LEU A 32 6.92 9.12 -16.87
CA LEU A 32 7.90 8.37 -16.07
C LEU A 32 8.70 7.34 -16.87
N THR A 33 8.34 7.09 -18.14
CA THR A 33 9.11 6.21 -19.05
C THR A 33 10.54 6.69 -19.28
N LYS A 34 10.81 8.00 -19.17
CA LYS A 34 12.17 8.57 -19.29
C LYS A 34 13.07 8.33 -18.07
N PHE A 35 12.50 7.93 -16.92
CA PHE A 35 13.24 7.64 -15.68
C PHE A 35 13.25 6.15 -15.39
N SER A 36 13.54 5.37 -16.43
CA SER A 36 13.40 3.92 -16.39
C SER A 36 14.19 3.29 -15.22
N GLU A 37 15.36 3.82 -14.87
CA GLU A 37 16.18 3.28 -13.77
C GLU A 37 15.76 3.71 -12.35
N TYR A 38 14.78 4.61 -12.22
CA TYR A 38 14.41 5.19 -10.93
C TYR A 38 13.07 4.67 -10.41
N THR A 39 13.00 4.49 -9.09
CA THR A 39 11.76 4.30 -8.36
C THR A 39 11.31 5.63 -7.77
N PHE A 40 10.09 6.02 -8.08
CA PHE A 40 9.43 7.18 -7.48
C PHE A 40 8.81 6.80 -6.14
N THR A 41 9.32 7.37 -5.06
CA THR A 41 8.84 7.09 -3.70
C THR A 41 8.02 8.26 -3.17
N THR A 42 6.82 7.94 -2.67
CA THR A 42 5.87 8.89 -2.07
C THR A 42 5.39 8.40 -0.71
N SER A 43 4.70 9.24 0.04
CA SER A 43 4.16 8.87 1.35
C SER A 43 2.94 9.68 1.75
N ASN A 44 2.15 9.15 2.69
CA ASN A 44 1.10 9.88 3.39
C ASN A 44 1.67 10.83 4.47
N GLN A 45 2.95 10.70 4.82
CA GLN A 45 3.62 11.52 5.82
C GLN A 45 4.65 12.46 5.20
N ARG A 46 4.74 13.68 5.73
CA ARG A 46 5.87 14.60 5.48
C ARG A 46 7.02 14.32 6.47
N ASN A 47 8.23 14.70 6.09
CA ASN A 47 9.45 14.66 6.92
C ASN A 47 9.78 13.27 7.49
N LEU A 48 9.58 12.24 6.68
CA LEU A 48 9.94 10.88 7.07
C LEU A 48 11.32 10.53 6.53
N VAL A 49 12.03 9.69 7.27
CA VAL A 49 13.35 9.20 6.87
C VAL A 49 13.17 7.79 6.31
N CYS A 50 13.58 7.56 5.07
CA CYS A 50 13.69 6.22 4.50
C CYS A 50 15.15 5.85 4.26
N GLU A 51 15.53 4.67 4.74
CA GLU A 51 16.81 4.02 4.51
C GLU A 51 16.62 2.83 3.58
N TYR A 52 17.27 2.91 2.42
CA TYR A 52 17.27 1.88 1.40
C TYR A 52 18.57 1.09 1.54
N ASN A 53 18.44 -0.16 1.97
CA ASN A 53 19.55 -1.05 2.26
C ASN A 53 19.59 -2.16 1.21
N GLY A 54 20.69 -2.23 0.46
CA GLY A 54 21.13 -3.44 -0.24
C GLY A 54 22.16 -4.20 0.60
N MET A 55 22.72 -5.30 0.07
CA MET A 55 23.73 -6.08 0.82
C MET A 55 24.94 -5.24 1.29
N ASN A 56 25.41 -4.31 0.45
CA ASN A 56 26.67 -3.58 0.68
C ASN A 56 26.51 -2.05 0.59
N THR A 57 25.31 -1.56 0.30
CA THR A 57 25.05 -0.15 0.01
C THR A 57 23.83 0.29 0.80
N THR A 58 23.95 1.42 1.49
CA THR A 58 22.82 2.06 2.16
C THR A 58 22.66 3.47 1.64
N VAL A 59 21.44 3.84 1.28
CA VAL A 59 21.07 5.19 0.84
C VAL A 59 20.00 5.71 1.80
N ARG A 60 20.25 6.87 2.40
CA ARG A 60 19.29 7.54 3.29
C ARG A 60 18.65 8.72 2.55
N ARG A 61 17.34 8.85 2.68
CA ARG A 61 16.55 9.97 2.14
C ARG A 61 15.63 10.53 3.22
N THR A 62 15.67 11.83 3.41
CA THR A 62 14.86 12.57 4.39
C THR A 62 13.69 13.33 3.75
N ASP A 63 13.74 13.49 2.43
CA ASP A 63 12.80 14.34 1.69
C ASP A 63 11.93 13.45 0.80
N ILE A 64 10.60 13.52 0.98
CA ILE A 64 9.61 12.77 0.19
C ILE A 64 8.60 13.78 -0.38
N PRO A 65 8.23 13.71 -1.68
CA PRO A 65 8.56 12.65 -2.64
C PRO A 65 9.96 12.78 -3.27
N HIS A 66 10.55 11.66 -3.69
CA HIS A 66 11.83 11.64 -4.40
C HIS A 66 11.95 10.48 -5.39
N PHE A 67 12.93 10.59 -6.28
CA PHE A 67 13.40 9.49 -7.13
C PHE A 67 14.63 8.84 -6.52
N ILE A 68 14.67 7.51 -6.51
CA ILE A 68 15.85 6.74 -6.11
C ILE A 68 16.24 5.78 -7.22
N ASN A 69 17.53 5.76 -7.58
CA ASN A 69 18.05 4.74 -8.46
C ASN A 69 18.27 3.47 -7.62
N LEU A 70 17.49 2.42 -7.85
CA LEU A 70 17.65 1.17 -7.11
C LEU A 70 18.79 0.30 -7.66
N SER A 71 19.37 0.62 -8.83
CA SER A 71 20.43 -0.17 -9.45
C SER A 71 21.74 -0.19 -8.66
N ILE A 72 21.97 0.83 -7.84
CA ILE A 72 23.13 0.92 -6.96
C ILE A 72 23.02 0.01 -5.72
N LEU A 73 21.84 -0.58 -5.48
CA LEU A 73 21.55 -1.43 -4.33
C LEU A 73 21.52 -2.89 -4.75
N LYS A 74 22.42 -3.71 -4.19
CA LYS A 74 22.39 -5.16 -4.42
C LYS A 74 21.23 -5.81 -3.66
N PRO A 75 20.37 -6.62 -4.33
CA PRO A 75 19.30 -7.37 -3.66
C PRO A 75 19.82 -8.28 -2.54
N PRO A 76 19.02 -8.62 -1.50
CA PRO A 76 17.66 -8.15 -1.26
C PRO A 76 17.64 -6.69 -0.82
N ILE A 77 16.78 -5.87 -1.44
CA ILE A 77 16.65 -4.46 -1.10
C ILE A 77 15.57 -4.30 -0.03
N LYS A 78 15.92 -3.70 1.10
CA LYS A 78 14.99 -3.39 2.19
C LYS A 78 14.88 -1.88 2.36
N VAL A 79 13.65 -1.37 2.38
CA VAL A 79 13.36 0.03 2.67
C VAL A 79 12.80 0.11 4.08
N ARG A 80 13.53 0.75 4.99
CA ARG A 80 13.06 1.05 6.35
C ARG A 80 12.71 2.52 6.41
N CYS A 81 11.45 2.84 6.70
CA CYS A 81 11.00 4.21 6.85
C CYS A 81 10.52 4.46 8.29
N SER A 82 10.96 5.58 8.86
CA SER A 82 10.71 5.94 10.26
C SER A 82 10.29 7.41 10.37
N LYS A 83 9.43 7.68 11.34
CA LYS A 83 9.02 9.03 11.74
C LYS A 83 8.63 9.01 13.22
N GLU A 84 8.96 10.09 13.94
CA GLU A 84 8.56 10.26 15.34
C GLU A 84 7.03 10.14 15.49
N ASN A 85 6.56 9.47 16.55
CA ASN A 85 5.14 9.18 16.78
C ASN A 85 4.47 8.27 15.74
N TYR A 86 5.25 7.61 14.87
CA TYR A 86 4.76 6.55 13.98
C TYR A 86 5.52 5.23 14.15
N TRP A 87 4.87 4.13 13.80
CA TRP A 87 5.47 2.81 13.65
C TRP A 87 6.43 2.80 12.45
N ASP A 88 7.61 2.21 12.66
CA ASP A 88 8.55 1.97 11.57
C ASP A 88 7.95 1.00 10.54
N LYS A 89 8.12 1.31 9.26
CA LYS A 89 7.72 0.43 8.17
C LYS A 89 8.96 -0.14 7.50
N VAL A 90 9.06 -1.47 7.49
CA VAL A 90 10.05 -2.20 6.70
C VAL A 90 9.35 -2.82 5.50
N ILE A 91 9.86 -2.52 4.31
CA ILE A 91 9.38 -3.02 3.02
C ILE A 91 10.52 -3.77 2.36
N VAL A 92 10.33 -5.06 2.10
CA VAL A 92 11.28 -5.84 1.29
C VAL A 92 10.86 -5.67 -0.16
N LEU A 93 11.71 -5.05 -0.98
CA LEU A 93 11.45 -4.91 -2.41
C LEU A 93 11.74 -6.24 -3.09
N THR A 94 10.68 -6.89 -3.55
CA THR A 94 10.75 -8.11 -4.34
C THR A 94 10.47 -7.77 -5.81
N PRO A 95 11.16 -8.41 -6.77
CA PRO A 95 10.78 -8.35 -8.18
C PRO A 95 9.29 -8.64 -8.36
N ILE A 96 8.59 -7.70 -8.98
CA ILE A 96 7.21 -7.85 -9.41
C ILE A 96 7.26 -8.52 -10.77
N ARG A 97 6.75 -9.77 -10.84
CA ARG A 97 6.59 -10.43 -12.13
C ARG A 97 5.48 -9.72 -12.91
N THR A 98 5.58 -9.69 -14.23
CA THR A 98 4.59 -9.10 -15.14
C THR A 98 3.26 -9.87 -15.21
N PHE A 99 2.99 -10.73 -14.24
CA PHE A 99 1.77 -11.52 -14.16
C PHE A 99 0.59 -10.66 -13.72
N GLY A 100 -0.61 -11.10 -14.10
CA GLY A 100 -1.85 -10.45 -13.66
C GLY A 100 -2.07 -10.62 -12.16
N LEU A 101 -2.99 -9.84 -11.61
CA LEU A 101 -3.33 -9.87 -10.19
C LEU A 101 -3.76 -11.27 -9.70
N LEU A 102 -4.57 -11.98 -10.49
CA LEU A 102 -4.98 -13.36 -10.21
C LEU A 102 -3.78 -14.30 -10.04
N ASP A 103 -2.84 -14.26 -10.99
CA ASP A 103 -1.63 -15.10 -10.93
C ASP A 103 -0.74 -14.74 -9.74
N ARG A 104 -0.58 -13.44 -9.45
CA ARG A 104 0.21 -12.96 -8.32
C ARG A 104 -0.38 -13.47 -7.00
N LEU A 105 -1.71 -13.47 -6.87
CA LEU A 105 -2.43 -14.01 -5.71
C LEU A 105 -2.31 -15.54 -5.65
N ALA A 106 -2.55 -16.25 -6.76
CA ALA A 106 -2.49 -17.71 -6.83
C ALA A 106 -1.07 -18.26 -6.56
N LEU A 107 -0.03 -17.53 -6.95
CA LEU A 107 1.37 -17.84 -6.70
C LEU A 107 1.89 -17.30 -5.34
N ARG A 108 1.00 -16.73 -4.52
CA ARG A 108 1.33 -16.17 -3.19
C ARG A 108 2.51 -15.20 -3.21
N GLN A 109 2.57 -14.35 -4.24
CA GLN A 109 3.54 -13.26 -4.26
C GLN A 109 3.29 -12.29 -3.10
N ASN A 110 4.30 -11.50 -2.74
CA ASN A 110 4.19 -10.49 -1.68
C ASN A 110 3.25 -9.36 -2.13
N ILE A 111 1.97 -9.47 -1.78
CA ILE A 111 0.91 -8.50 -2.12
C ILE A 111 0.49 -7.76 -0.86
N THR A 112 0.38 -6.44 -0.98
CA THR A 112 -0.14 -5.55 0.05
C THR A 112 -1.16 -4.61 -0.57
N ILE A 113 -1.99 -3.95 0.24
CA ILE A 113 -2.96 -2.94 -0.23
C ILE A 113 -2.28 -1.88 -1.11
N GLN A 114 -1.03 -1.51 -0.81
CA GLN A 114 -0.30 -0.47 -1.54
C GLN A 114 0.20 -0.94 -2.92
N ASN A 115 0.31 -2.25 -3.14
CA ASN A 115 0.96 -2.82 -4.31
C ASN A 115 0.01 -3.69 -5.17
N ILE A 116 -1.26 -3.75 -4.76
CA ILE A 116 -2.26 -4.65 -5.34
C ILE A 116 -2.62 -4.24 -6.76
N ASN A 117 -2.72 -2.94 -7.02
CA ASN A 117 -3.04 -2.38 -8.33
C ASN A 117 -1.84 -2.29 -9.30
N HIS A 118 -0.68 -2.87 -8.94
CA HIS A 118 0.46 -2.85 -9.85
C HIS A 118 0.17 -3.63 -11.13
N SER A 119 0.39 -2.94 -12.25
CA SER A 119 0.33 -3.50 -13.60
C SER A 119 1.75 -3.67 -14.16
N LYS A 120 1.86 -4.17 -15.40
CA LYS A 120 3.15 -4.20 -16.13
C LYS A 120 3.79 -2.81 -16.22
N ALA A 121 3.01 -1.73 -16.27
CA ALA A 121 3.53 -0.36 -16.31
C ALA A 121 4.18 0.05 -14.97
N SER A 122 3.79 -0.58 -13.86
CA SER A 122 4.38 -0.35 -12.56
C SER A 122 5.71 -1.09 -12.34
N VAL A 123 6.11 -1.96 -13.28
CA VAL A 123 7.34 -2.75 -13.20
C VAL A 123 8.50 -1.97 -13.82
N GLY A 124 9.54 -1.74 -13.02
CA GLY A 124 10.78 -1.10 -13.44
C GLY A 124 11.58 -2.00 -14.39
N PRO A 125 12.33 -1.42 -15.33
CA PRO A 125 13.20 -2.16 -16.25
C PRO A 125 14.28 -2.95 -15.50
N LEU A 126 14.72 -2.47 -14.34
CA LEU A 126 15.76 -3.11 -13.55
C LEU A 126 15.18 -4.22 -12.68
N SER A 127 15.52 -5.47 -13.01
CA SER A 127 15.23 -6.67 -12.21
C SER A 127 13.76 -6.86 -11.81
N GLY A 128 12.82 -6.20 -12.51
CA GLY A 128 11.39 -6.23 -12.20
C GLY A 128 11.00 -5.51 -10.90
N LEU A 129 11.84 -4.63 -10.34
CA LEU A 129 11.51 -3.87 -9.12
C LEU A 129 10.41 -2.82 -9.37
N PRO A 130 9.67 -2.37 -8.34
CA PRO A 130 8.59 -1.39 -8.55
C PRO A 130 9.11 -0.04 -9.04
N ARG A 131 8.48 0.54 -10.09
CA ARG A 131 8.71 1.94 -10.50
C ARG A 131 8.20 2.95 -9.50
N LYS A 132 7.25 2.54 -8.65
CA LYS A 132 6.62 3.42 -7.68
C LYS A 132 6.44 2.71 -6.36
N LEU A 133 6.84 3.40 -5.29
CA LEU A 133 6.68 2.94 -3.92
C LEU A 133 5.87 3.97 -3.14
N HIS A 134 4.74 3.57 -2.57
CA HIS A 134 3.99 4.41 -1.65
C HIS A 134 4.17 3.90 -0.22
N VAL A 135 4.80 4.70 0.62
CA VAL A 135 5.07 4.39 2.03
C VAL A 135 3.90 4.89 2.88
N VAL A 136 3.37 4.02 3.73
CA VAL A 136 2.34 4.37 4.71
C VAL A 136 2.87 4.03 6.09
N LEU A 137 2.96 5.04 6.96
CA LEU A 137 3.28 4.87 8.38
C LEU A 137 2.01 5.04 9.22
N ARG A 138 1.83 4.16 10.20
CA ARG A 138 0.71 4.23 11.16
C ARG A 138 1.14 4.94 12.43
N LYS A 139 0.26 5.74 13.01
CA LYS A 139 0.53 6.47 14.25
C LYS A 139 0.75 5.46 15.39
N LYS A 140 1.67 5.76 16.31
CA LYS A 140 1.99 4.89 17.47
C LYS A 140 1.84 5.60 18.82
N SER A 141 1.59 6.90 18.85
CA SER A 141 1.45 7.68 20.07
C SER A 141 0.16 8.51 20.01
N PHE A 142 -0.58 8.54 21.09
CA PHE A 142 -1.93 9.14 21.17
C PHE A 142 -2.10 9.86 22.50
N LYS A 143 -3.00 10.86 22.52
CA LYS A 143 -3.26 11.63 23.74
C LYS A 143 -4.08 10.87 24.78
N ASN A 144 -4.88 9.91 24.33
CA ASN A 144 -5.72 9.07 25.18
C ASN A 144 -6.08 7.77 24.44
N ALA A 145 -6.64 6.81 25.18
CA ALA A 145 -7.05 5.51 24.65
C ALA A 145 -8.18 5.62 23.62
N ASP A 146 -9.11 6.55 23.78
CA ASP A 146 -10.24 6.74 22.87
C ASP A 146 -9.76 7.19 21.48
N GLU A 147 -8.82 8.14 21.41
CA GLU A 147 -8.19 8.59 20.17
C GLU A 147 -7.47 7.44 19.46
N ARG A 148 -6.72 6.62 20.22
CA ARG A 148 -6.05 5.43 19.70
C ARG A 148 -7.06 4.46 19.10
N ASP A 149 -8.08 4.11 19.86
CA ASP A 149 -9.02 3.06 19.47
C ASP A 149 -9.89 3.49 18.29
N LEU A 150 -10.26 4.79 18.21
CA LEU A 150 -10.92 5.35 17.03
C LEU A 150 -10.02 5.28 15.79
N TYR A 151 -8.77 5.72 15.89
CA TYR A 151 -7.80 5.69 14.78
C TYR A 151 -7.61 4.26 14.24
N TYR A 152 -7.42 3.30 15.13
CA TYR A 152 -7.21 1.91 14.72
C TYR A 152 -8.50 1.25 14.20
N ALA A 153 -9.69 1.67 14.63
CA ALA A 153 -10.95 1.23 14.05
C ALA A 153 -11.14 1.75 12.60
N GLU A 154 -10.74 2.99 12.33
CA GLU A 154 -10.74 3.57 10.98
C GLU A 154 -9.76 2.81 10.06
N GLU A 155 -8.53 2.54 10.52
CA GLU A 155 -7.55 1.73 9.78
C GLU A 155 -8.08 0.32 9.50
N ALA A 156 -8.75 -0.32 10.46
CA ALA A 156 -9.35 -1.64 10.28
C ALA A 156 -10.43 -1.63 9.20
N THR A 157 -11.27 -0.58 9.21
CA THR A 157 -12.31 -0.36 8.21
C THR A 157 -11.70 -0.19 6.82
N PHE A 158 -10.66 0.63 6.70
CA PHE A 158 -9.93 0.84 5.45
C PHE A 158 -9.33 -0.47 4.91
N ILE A 159 -8.62 -1.23 5.75
CA ILE A 159 -8.00 -2.50 5.36
C ILE A 159 -9.05 -3.49 4.88
N THR A 160 -10.12 -3.66 5.66
CA THR A 160 -11.21 -4.60 5.36
C THR A 160 -11.89 -4.25 4.05
N LYS A 161 -12.20 -2.96 3.84
CA LYS A 161 -12.83 -2.49 2.60
C LYS A 161 -11.96 -2.79 1.38
N ASN A 162 -10.67 -2.46 1.41
CA ASN A 162 -9.78 -2.69 0.26
C ASN A 162 -9.66 -4.18 -0.09
N TRP A 163 -9.55 -5.06 0.90
CA TRP A 163 -9.50 -6.50 0.65
C TRP A 163 -10.84 -7.07 0.17
N ASN A 164 -11.97 -6.55 0.65
CA ASN A 164 -13.30 -6.95 0.19
C ASN A 164 -13.58 -6.49 -1.26
N ASP A 165 -13.23 -5.26 -1.59
CA ASP A 165 -13.33 -4.72 -2.96
C ASP A 165 -12.50 -5.59 -3.92
N MET A 166 -11.30 -5.98 -3.49
CA MET A 166 -10.45 -6.91 -4.23
C MET A 166 -11.04 -8.30 -4.38
N ALA A 167 -11.58 -8.88 -3.31
CA ALA A 167 -12.24 -10.19 -3.37
C ALA A 167 -13.43 -10.17 -4.35
N SER A 168 -14.17 -9.05 -4.40
CA SER A 168 -15.26 -8.83 -5.36
C SER A 168 -14.74 -8.77 -6.80
N GLU A 169 -13.63 -8.06 -7.05
CA GLU A 169 -13.00 -7.99 -8.37
C GLU A 169 -12.53 -9.38 -8.86
N ILE A 170 -11.86 -10.15 -8.00
CA ILE A 170 -11.43 -11.51 -8.33
C ILE A 170 -12.63 -12.41 -8.60
N ASN A 171 -13.67 -12.35 -7.77
CA ASN A 171 -14.92 -13.11 -7.98
C ASN A 171 -15.52 -12.84 -9.37
N LYS A 172 -15.62 -11.56 -9.76
CA LYS A 172 -16.14 -11.17 -11.08
C LYS A 172 -15.28 -11.74 -12.21
N ASN A 173 -13.96 -11.60 -12.12
CA ASN A 173 -13.02 -12.10 -13.13
C ASN A 173 -13.09 -13.63 -13.26
N CYS A 174 -13.26 -14.34 -12.14
CA CYS A 174 -13.40 -15.79 -12.10
C CYS A 174 -14.75 -16.27 -12.69
N GLN A 175 -15.83 -15.52 -12.49
CA GLN A 175 -17.15 -15.83 -13.07
C GLN A 175 -17.22 -15.55 -14.58
N ILE A 176 -16.63 -14.45 -15.05
CA ILE A 176 -16.61 -14.10 -16.49
C ILE A 176 -15.90 -15.19 -17.31
N LYS A 177 -14.76 -15.69 -16.81
CA LYS A 177 -14.03 -16.79 -17.47
C LYS A 177 -14.80 -18.11 -17.53
N LYS A 178 -15.66 -18.38 -16.54
CA LYS A 178 -16.53 -19.57 -16.54
C LYS A 178 -17.56 -19.55 -17.67
N ASN A 179 -18.01 -18.36 -18.07
CA ASN A 179 -19.03 -18.19 -19.10
C ASN A 179 -18.45 -18.12 -20.53
N SER A 180 -17.14 -17.90 -20.70
CA SER A 180 -16.49 -17.74 -22.02
C SER A 180 -15.73 -18.97 -22.51
N HIS A 181 -15.39 -19.93 -21.63
CA HIS A 181 -14.62 -21.13 -21.98
C HIS A 181 -15.28 -22.42 -21.48
N ALA A 182 -16.29 -22.89 -22.21
CA ALA A 182 -16.57 -24.31 -22.34
C ALA A 182 -15.50 -24.83 -23.33
N GLU A 183 -14.50 -25.68 -23.05
CA GLU A 183 -14.57 -26.99 -22.37
C GLU A 183 -13.20 -27.53 -21.89
N LEU A 184 -12.07 -26.80 -21.93
CA LEU A 184 -10.77 -27.37 -21.49
C LEU A 184 -9.89 -26.51 -20.56
N SER A 185 -10.11 -25.20 -20.42
CA SER A 185 -9.30 -24.33 -19.53
C SER A 185 -9.82 -24.21 -18.09
N LEU A 186 -11.03 -24.74 -17.83
CA LEU A 186 -11.78 -24.54 -16.58
C LEU A 186 -11.05 -25.03 -15.31
N ASN A 187 -10.29 -26.12 -15.38
CA ASN A 187 -9.64 -26.69 -14.18
C ASN A 187 -8.48 -25.84 -13.65
N THR A 188 -7.66 -25.26 -14.53
CA THR A 188 -6.50 -24.45 -14.13
C THR A 188 -6.92 -23.06 -13.67
N ASP A 189 -7.92 -22.47 -14.32
CA ASP A 189 -8.48 -21.16 -13.92
C ASP A 189 -9.28 -21.26 -12.60
N TYR A 190 -10.04 -22.34 -12.38
CA TYR A 190 -10.78 -22.54 -11.12
C TYR A 190 -9.85 -22.72 -9.91
N ALA A 191 -8.80 -23.54 -10.06
CA ALA A 191 -7.82 -23.74 -9.00
C ALA A 191 -7.03 -22.45 -8.67
N ALA A 192 -6.72 -21.62 -9.68
CA ALA A 192 -6.09 -20.32 -9.48
C ALA A 192 -7.03 -19.34 -8.74
N CYS A 193 -8.31 -19.33 -9.11
CA CYS A 193 -9.34 -18.54 -8.43
C CYS A 193 -9.51 -18.94 -6.96
N GLN A 194 -9.60 -20.23 -6.65
CA GLN A 194 -9.69 -20.70 -5.26
C GLN A 194 -8.45 -20.28 -4.45
N LYS A 195 -7.25 -20.50 -4.99
CA LYS A 195 -6.00 -20.09 -4.34
C LYS A 195 -5.95 -18.57 -4.11
N ALA A 196 -6.44 -17.78 -5.06
CA ALA A 196 -6.48 -16.33 -4.92
C ALA A 196 -7.45 -15.88 -3.82
N HIS A 197 -8.62 -16.50 -3.70
CA HIS A 197 -9.56 -16.22 -2.62
C HIS A 197 -8.98 -16.57 -1.25
N GLU A 198 -8.41 -17.78 -1.10
CA GLU A 198 -7.73 -18.19 0.13
C GLU A 198 -6.61 -17.22 0.49
N GLN A 199 -5.83 -16.78 -0.51
CA GLN A 199 -4.75 -15.84 -0.29
C GLN A 199 -5.25 -14.46 0.16
N ILE A 200 -6.33 -13.93 -0.42
CA ILE A 200 -6.92 -12.66 0.02
C ILE A 200 -7.37 -12.75 1.49
N GLN A 201 -8.03 -13.84 1.88
CA GLN A 201 -8.48 -14.04 3.27
C GLN A 201 -7.29 -14.12 4.23
N ASN A 202 -6.22 -14.81 3.85
CA ASN A 202 -4.99 -14.87 4.64
C ASN A 202 -4.33 -13.49 4.78
N LEU A 203 -4.25 -12.71 3.69
CA LEU A 203 -3.68 -11.37 3.71
C LEU A 203 -4.49 -10.41 4.58
N LEU A 204 -5.83 -10.44 4.47
CA LEU A 204 -6.73 -9.68 5.34
C LEU A 204 -6.51 -10.03 6.81
N ARG A 205 -6.51 -11.33 7.15
CA ARG A 205 -6.29 -11.79 8.53
C ARG A 205 -4.94 -11.31 9.07
N ASN A 206 -3.87 -11.41 8.27
CA ASN A 206 -2.53 -10.98 8.66
C ASN A 206 -2.46 -9.47 8.89
N ASP A 207 -3.07 -8.68 8.01
CA ASP A 207 -3.11 -7.22 8.14
C ASP A 207 -3.90 -6.79 9.39
N ILE A 208 -5.05 -7.41 9.67
CA ILE A 208 -5.85 -7.13 10.89
C ILE A 208 -5.11 -7.56 12.16
N MET A 209 -4.49 -8.74 12.17
CA MET A 209 -3.69 -9.18 13.31
C MET A 209 -2.53 -8.23 13.58
N ARG A 210 -1.82 -7.80 12.55
CA ARG A 210 -0.75 -6.81 12.67
C ARG A 210 -1.28 -5.47 13.21
N LEU A 211 -2.44 -5.04 12.72
CA LEU A 211 -3.08 -3.80 13.17
C LEU A 211 -3.41 -3.85 14.67
N GLU A 212 -3.92 -4.96 15.17
CA GLU A 212 -4.22 -5.15 16.58
C GLU A 212 -2.95 -5.18 17.46
N ILE A 213 -1.87 -5.80 16.96
CA ILE A 213 -0.56 -5.76 17.63
C ILE A 213 -0.06 -4.31 17.74
N GLU A 214 -0.14 -3.55 16.64
CA GLU A 214 0.26 -2.14 16.61
C GLU A 214 -0.63 -1.29 17.54
N ARG A 215 -1.94 -1.55 17.61
CA ARG A 215 -2.86 -0.87 18.54
C ARG A 215 -2.47 -1.10 20.00
N ARG A 216 -2.27 -2.37 20.40
CA ARG A 216 -1.89 -2.71 21.79
C ARG A 216 -0.52 -2.18 22.19
N GLY A 217 0.42 -2.13 21.23
CA GLY A 217 1.76 -1.60 21.44
C GLY A 217 1.85 -0.08 21.36
N SER A 218 0.76 0.63 21.06
CA SER A 218 0.78 2.09 20.93
C SER A 218 0.83 2.76 22.29
N LEU A 219 1.59 3.86 22.35
CA LEU A 219 1.74 4.69 23.53
C LEU A 219 0.51 5.59 23.70
N VAL A 220 0.11 5.77 24.96
CA VAL A 220 -0.91 6.71 25.39
C VAL A 220 -0.27 7.57 26.47
N GLU A 221 -0.32 8.89 26.28
CA GLU A 221 0.21 9.89 27.22
C GLU A 221 -0.64 10.01 28.50
#